data_AF-A0A960ZGF9-F1
#
_entry.id   AF-A0A960ZGF9-F1
#
_cell.length_a   1.000
_cell.length_b   1.000
_cell.length_c   1.000
_cell.angle_alpha   90.00
_cell.angle_beta   90.00
_cell.angle_gamma   90.00
#
_symmetry.space_group_name_H-M   'P 1'
#
loop_
_entity.id
_entity.type
_entity.pdbx_description
1 polymer ?
#
loop_
_entity_poly.entity_id
_entity_poly.type
_entity_poly.pdbx_seq_one_letter_code
_entity_poly.pdbx_strand_id
1 'polypeptide(L)'
;MSEIKDGGFIGKVLGKIDIIAAVLLGLGTVTAAFAAYQSSLWGGNCLTAYNEAVIKFGDANREYLNGSMNISFDTMIYLESLRENPRTADDVDKMMAKDLVRAVKWSDTDLEKRLEGKSKAEIAELESQLEEKWEAFYDEETTDEAQAKLLDEIEVIEKQIDYQPFLANESYRAGKRSKGDALTKAAQAKMKEGITANMTGDSFTLLTVYFTISLFFAGLASVLKDDKIKFSFTAGSTLVFLFALVQMLFLPFA
;
A
#
# COMPACT_ATOMS: atom_id res chain seq x y z
N MET A 1 22.69 -18.34 -70.16
CA MET A 1 21.38 -18.04 -70.79
C MET A 1 20.28 -18.61 -69.90
N SER A 2 19.80 -17.84 -68.94
CA SER A 2 18.44 -17.99 -68.41
C SER A 2 18.03 -16.62 -67.87
N GLU A 3 17.45 -15.83 -68.77
CA GLU A 3 16.69 -14.62 -68.41
C GLU A 3 15.65 -15.02 -67.35
N ILE A 4 15.82 -14.55 -66.12
CA ILE A 4 14.66 -14.40 -65.23
C ILE A 4 13.99 -13.11 -65.68
N LYS A 5 13.09 -13.24 -66.67
CA LYS A 5 12.20 -12.17 -67.10
C LYS A 5 11.15 -11.92 -66.02
N ASP A 6 10.98 -10.64 -65.74
CA ASP A 6 10.08 -10.00 -64.81
C ASP A 6 8.62 -10.45 -64.87
N GLY A 7 7.95 -10.33 -63.72
CA GLY A 7 6.48 -10.32 -63.61
C GLY A 7 5.93 -10.65 -62.22
N GLY A 8 6.71 -11.32 -61.38
CA GLY A 8 6.29 -11.69 -60.03
C GLY A 8 6.22 -10.48 -59.08
N PHE A 9 5.31 -10.52 -58.11
CA PHE A 9 5.16 -9.53 -57.03
C PHE A 9 6.51 -9.06 -56.45
N ILE A 10 7.47 -9.97 -56.32
CA ILE A 10 8.83 -9.72 -55.82
C ILE A 10 9.60 -8.71 -56.70
N GLY A 11 9.54 -8.79 -58.03
CA GLY A 11 10.24 -7.85 -58.93
C GLY A 11 9.68 -6.42 -58.86
N LYS A 12 8.34 -6.29 -58.73
CA LYS A 12 7.69 -4.99 -58.51
C LYS A 12 8.03 -4.38 -57.15
N VAL A 13 8.18 -5.22 -56.12
CA VAL A 13 8.58 -4.79 -54.77
C VAL A 13 10.05 -4.37 -54.78
N LEU A 14 10.95 -5.13 -55.41
CA LEU A 14 12.38 -4.82 -55.54
C LEU A 14 12.62 -3.42 -56.12
N GLY A 15 11.88 -3.03 -57.17
CA GLY A 15 11.96 -1.69 -57.76
C GLY A 15 11.43 -0.54 -56.90
N LYS A 16 10.72 -0.82 -55.79
CA LYS A 16 10.16 0.19 -54.87
C LYS A 16 10.81 0.16 -53.48
N ILE A 17 11.83 -0.67 -53.25
CA ILE A 17 12.44 -0.83 -51.92
C ILE A 17 12.95 0.49 -51.35
N ASP A 18 13.56 1.36 -52.17
CA ASP A 18 14.07 2.65 -51.70
C ASP A 18 12.99 3.54 -51.10
N ILE A 19 11.80 3.54 -51.72
CA ILE A 19 10.66 4.30 -51.22
C ILE A 19 10.16 3.67 -49.92
N ILE A 20 10.08 2.34 -49.86
CA ILE A 20 9.65 1.63 -48.64
C ILE A 20 10.60 1.90 -47.49
N ALA A 21 11.91 1.80 -47.71
CA ALA A 21 12.94 2.08 -46.71
C ALA A 21 12.90 3.54 -46.25
N ALA A 22 12.72 4.51 -47.17
CA ALA A 22 12.57 5.92 -46.82
C ALA A 22 11.30 6.19 -45.98
N VAL A 23 10.18 5.56 -46.32
CA VAL A 23 8.94 5.65 -45.55
C VAL A 23 9.09 5.04 -44.16
N LEU A 24 9.74 3.88 -44.05
CA LEU A 24 10.02 3.22 -42.77
C LEU A 24 10.92 4.08 -41.87
N LEU A 25 11.92 4.77 -42.43
CA LEU A 25 12.75 5.71 -41.67
C LEU A 25 11.92 6.87 -41.12
N GLY A 26 11.05 7.46 -41.93
CA GLY A 26 10.17 8.55 -41.50
C GLY A 26 9.18 8.13 -40.41
N LEU A 27 8.40 7.06 -40.67
CA LEU A 27 7.42 6.53 -39.72
C LEU A 27 8.07 5.98 -38.46
N GLY A 28 9.21 5.30 -38.59
CA GLY A 28 10.03 4.84 -37.47
C GLY A 28 10.46 5.98 -36.57
N THR A 29 10.92 7.09 -37.14
CA THR A 29 11.35 8.26 -36.34
C THR A 29 10.20 8.83 -35.53
N VAL A 30 9.03 9.01 -36.17
CA VAL A 30 7.84 9.59 -35.50
C VAL A 30 7.31 8.68 -34.39
N THR A 31 7.21 7.38 -34.66
CA THR A 31 6.73 6.41 -33.67
C THR A 31 7.71 6.20 -32.52
N ALA A 32 9.03 6.19 -32.79
CA ALA A 32 10.06 6.18 -31.75
C ALA A 32 9.97 7.43 -30.86
N ALA A 33 9.84 8.62 -31.46
CA ALA A 33 9.68 9.86 -30.71
C ALA A 33 8.40 9.86 -29.87
N PHE A 34 7.29 9.34 -30.42
CA PHE A 34 6.03 9.22 -29.70
C PHE A 34 6.12 8.21 -28.54
N ALA A 35 6.79 7.06 -28.73
CA ALA A 35 7.03 6.10 -27.66
C ALA A 35 7.91 6.71 -26.55
N ALA A 36 8.99 7.42 -26.89
CA ALA A 36 9.83 8.10 -25.92
C ALA A 36 9.05 9.17 -25.11
N TYR A 37 8.18 9.93 -25.79
CA TYR A 37 7.29 10.88 -25.12
C TYR A 37 6.33 10.19 -24.14
N GLN A 38 5.68 9.11 -24.56
CA GLN A 38 4.79 8.32 -23.70
C GLN A 38 5.52 7.72 -22.49
N SER A 39 6.75 7.24 -22.67
CA SER A 39 7.58 6.78 -21.56
C SER A 39 7.83 7.88 -20.53
N SER A 40 8.07 9.11 -20.98
CA SER A 40 8.30 10.27 -20.10
C SER A 40 7.04 10.65 -19.30
N LEU A 41 5.87 10.63 -19.95
CA LEU A 41 4.59 10.90 -19.27
C LEU A 41 4.31 9.86 -18.17
N TRP A 42 4.46 8.57 -18.48
CA TRP A 42 4.33 7.50 -17.49
C TRP A 42 5.38 7.62 -16.36
N GLY A 43 6.60 8.08 -16.67
CA GLY A 43 7.61 8.41 -15.67
C GLY A 43 7.16 9.52 -14.71
N GLY A 44 6.47 10.55 -15.22
CA GLY A 44 5.86 11.60 -14.40
C GLY A 44 4.75 11.09 -13.48
N ASN A 45 3.88 10.21 -14.00
CA ASN A 45 2.82 9.57 -13.22
C ASN A 45 3.41 8.66 -12.13
N CYS A 46 4.45 7.89 -12.45
CA CYS A 46 5.21 7.06 -11.51
C CYS A 46 5.77 7.91 -10.35
N LEU A 47 6.47 8.99 -10.68
CA LEU A 47 7.09 9.88 -9.68
C LEU A 47 6.04 10.50 -8.75
N THR A 48 4.93 10.97 -9.31
CA THR A 48 3.83 11.55 -8.52
C THR A 48 3.24 10.52 -7.56
N ALA A 49 2.92 9.32 -8.06
CA ALA A 49 2.34 8.26 -7.25
C ALA A 49 3.29 7.77 -6.14
N TYR A 50 4.59 7.66 -6.42
CA TYR A 50 5.59 7.33 -5.39
C TYR A 50 5.76 8.42 -4.34
N ASN A 51 5.79 9.69 -4.74
CA ASN A 51 5.85 10.79 -3.79
C ASN A 51 4.63 10.78 -2.86
N GLU A 52 3.43 10.60 -3.40
CA GLU A 52 2.21 10.46 -2.59
C GLU A 52 2.26 9.25 -1.65
N ALA A 53 2.78 8.10 -2.12
CA ALA A 53 2.92 6.90 -1.31
C ALA A 53 3.87 7.14 -0.13
N VAL A 54 5.02 7.75 -0.37
CA VAL A 54 6.02 8.06 0.67
C VAL A 54 5.47 9.03 1.70
N ILE A 55 4.77 10.10 1.26
CA ILE A 55 4.11 11.05 2.18
C ILE A 55 3.10 10.31 3.08
N LYS A 56 2.21 9.48 2.48
CA LYS A 56 1.20 8.73 3.23
C LYS A 56 1.81 7.70 4.18
N PHE A 57 2.94 7.07 3.82
CA PHE A 57 3.68 6.21 4.75
C PHE A 57 4.28 7.01 5.92
N GLY A 58 4.78 8.21 5.65
CA GLY A 58 5.21 9.14 6.69
C GLY A 58 4.09 9.49 7.66
N ASP A 59 2.92 9.85 7.14
CA ASP A 59 1.73 10.14 7.94
C ASP A 59 1.26 8.90 8.73
N ALA A 60 1.27 7.71 8.12
CA ALA A 60 0.92 6.46 8.79
C ALA A 60 1.85 6.18 9.98
N ASN A 61 3.16 6.33 9.77
CA ASN A 61 4.15 6.18 10.84
C ASN A 61 3.93 7.18 11.96
N ARG A 62 3.60 8.43 11.64
CA ARG A 62 3.23 9.44 12.65
C ARG A 62 2.02 9.00 13.47
N GLU A 63 0.96 8.50 12.82
CA GLU A 63 -0.23 8.03 13.53
C GLU A 63 0.04 6.78 14.38
N TYR A 64 0.90 5.85 13.94
CA TYR A 64 1.31 4.72 14.78
C TYR A 64 2.10 5.16 16.01
N LEU A 65 3.00 6.14 15.87
CA LEU A 65 3.74 6.70 16.99
C LEU A 65 2.81 7.44 17.96
N ASN A 66 1.87 8.23 17.46
CA ASN A 66 0.84 8.90 18.27
C ASN A 66 -0.03 7.88 19.01
N GLY A 67 -0.49 6.84 18.32
CA GLY A 67 -1.25 5.74 18.93
C GLY A 67 -0.45 5.07 20.05
N SER A 68 0.83 4.78 19.82
CA SER A 68 1.72 4.16 20.81
C SER A 68 1.97 5.08 22.00
N MET A 69 2.17 6.39 21.76
CA MET A 69 2.36 7.39 22.81
C MET A 69 1.10 7.58 23.65
N ASN A 70 -0.08 7.62 23.01
CA ASN A 70 -1.36 7.70 23.70
C ASN A 70 -1.59 6.46 24.57
N ILE A 71 -1.24 5.26 24.09
CA ILE A 71 -1.29 4.04 24.90
C ILE A 71 -0.40 4.18 26.14
N SER A 72 0.83 4.69 26.00
CA SER A 72 1.74 4.92 27.12
C SER A 72 1.20 5.96 28.12
N PHE A 73 0.62 7.06 27.65
CA PHE A 73 -0.01 8.07 28.52
C PHE A 73 -1.25 7.53 29.24
N ASP A 74 -2.15 6.85 28.51
CA ASP A 74 -3.33 6.22 29.08
C ASP A 74 -2.91 5.17 30.15
N THR A 75 -1.79 4.47 29.94
CA THR A 75 -1.22 3.53 30.93
C THR A 75 -0.73 4.25 32.17
N MET A 76 -0.04 5.38 32.00
CA MET A 76 0.48 6.15 33.13
C MET A 76 -0.65 6.72 33.98
N ILE A 77 -1.70 7.27 33.35
CA ILE A 77 -2.89 7.78 34.04
C ILE A 77 -3.60 6.64 34.80
N TYR A 78 -3.73 5.48 34.17
CA TYR A 78 -4.33 4.31 34.81
C TYR A 78 -3.51 3.79 36.00
N LEU A 79 -2.18 3.74 35.89
CA LEU A 79 -1.34 3.38 37.03
C LEU A 79 -1.44 4.41 38.15
N GLU A 80 -1.50 5.71 37.83
CA GLU A 80 -1.70 6.76 38.81
C GLU A 80 -3.05 6.63 39.53
N SER A 81 -4.14 6.34 38.81
CA SER A 81 -5.46 6.13 39.45
C SER A 81 -5.48 4.90 40.35
N LEU A 82 -4.77 3.83 39.97
CA LEU A 82 -4.56 2.67 40.84
C LEU A 82 -3.70 3.00 42.07
N ARG A 83 -2.80 3.99 42.00
CA ARG A 83 -2.01 4.42 43.15
C ARG A 83 -2.85 5.13 44.20
N GLU A 84 -3.85 5.91 43.78
CA GLU A 84 -4.74 6.63 44.70
C GLU A 84 -5.67 5.69 45.48
N ASN A 85 -5.91 4.48 44.98
CA ASN A 85 -6.70 3.48 45.67
C ASN A 85 -5.87 2.77 46.76
N PRO A 86 -6.26 2.85 48.06
CA PRO A 86 -5.53 2.25 49.18
C PRO A 86 -5.28 0.74 49.05
N ARG A 87 -6.10 0.03 48.26
CA ARG A 87 -5.99 -1.42 48.04
C ARG A 87 -4.92 -1.80 47.02
N THR A 88 -4.56 -0.91 46.10
CA THR A 88 -3.64 -1.20 44.98
C THR A 88 -2.36 -0.36 45.02
N ALA A 89 -2.28 0.64 45.90
CA ALA A 89 -1.15 1.56 46.03
C ALA A 89 0.22 0.87 46.18
N ASP A 90 0.33 -0.13 47.06
CA ASP A 90 1.60 -0.83 47.34
C ASP A 90 2.08 -1.71 46.16
N ASP A 91 1.15 -2.14 45.30
CA ASP A 91 1.46 -2.97 44.14
C ASP A 91 1.84 -2.12 42.92
N VAL A 92 1.23 -0.95 42.74
CA VAL A 92 1.56 0.00 41.68
C VAL A 92 2.98 0.55 41.85
N ASP A 93 3.41 0.84 43.08
CA ASP A 93 4.75 1.35 43.35
C ASP A 93 5.86 0.37 42.94
N LYS A 94 5.57 -0.94 42.97
CA LYS A 94 6.48 -2.00 42.50
C LYS A 94 6.57 -2.04 40.96
N MET A 95 5.52 -1.59 40.26
CA MET A 95 5.39 -1.71 38.79
C MET A 95 6.21 -0.68 37.99
N MET A 96 6.56 0.48 38.57
CA MET A 96 6.89 1.70 37.82
C MET A 96 8.27 1.80 37.14
N ALA A 97 9.25 0.89 37.35
CA ALA A 97 10.56 1.04 36.64
C ALA A 97 11.33 -0.26 36.28
N LYS A 98 10.78 -1.45 36.50
CA LYS A 98 11.33 -2.73 35.98
C LYS A 98 10.25 -3.76 35.62
N ASP A 99 9.00 -3.43 35.88
CA ASP A 99 7.92 -4.39 36.06
C ASP A 99 6.78 -4.21 35.04
N LEU A 100 6.90 -3.31 34.06
CA LEU A 100 5.96 -3.23 32.93
C LEU A 100 5.85 -4.58 32.19
N VAL A 101 6.96 -5.30 32.04
CA VAL A 101 7.01 -6.66 31.46
C VAL A 101 6.37 -7.70 32.38
N ARG A 102 6.44 -7.49 33.70
CA ARG A 102 5.87 -8.40 34.71
C ARG A 102 4.36 -8.17 34.83
N ALA A 103 3.88 -6.93 34.69
CA ALA A 103 2.46 -6.57 34.63
C ALA A 103 1.77 -7.14 33.38
N VAL A 104 2.41 -7.07 32.20
CA VAL A 104 1.91 -7.73 30.97
C VAL A 104 1.79 -9.24 31.16
N LYS A 105 2.82 -9.87 31.76
CA LYS A 105 2.85 -11.32 31.98
C LYS A 105 1.89 -11.79 33.08
N TRP A 106 1.67 -10.98 34.11
CA TRP A 106 0.72 -11.25 35.19
C TRP A 106 -0.73 -11.08 34.74
N SER A 107 -1.01 -10.04 33.96
CA SER A 107 -2.27 -9.86 33.22
C SER A 107 -2.60 -11.11 32.41
N ASP A 108 -1.68 -11.61 31.58
CA ASP A 108 -1.90 -12.81 30.74
C ASP A 108 -2.22 -14.08 31.55
N THR A 109 -1.60 -14.26 32.72
CA THR A 109 -1.67 -15.55 33.45
C THR A 109 -2.95 -15.69 34.30
N ASP A 110 -3.56 -14.57 34.71
CA ASP A 110 -4.88 -14.56 35.37
C ASP A 110 -6.04 -14.33 34.39
N LEU A 111 -5.79 -13.72 33.21
CA LEU A 111 -6.79 -13.47 32.16
C LEU A 111 -7.44 -14.76 31.63
N GLU A 112 -6.61 -15.74 31.24
CA GLU A 112 -7.07 -16.94 30.54
C GLU A 112 -8.00 -17.78 31.42
N LYS A 113 -7.82 -17.73 32.74
CA LYS A 113 -8.69 -18.43 33.72
C LYS A 113 -9.99 -17.70 34.03
N ARG A 114 -10.05 -16.37 33.84
CA ARG A 114 -11.22 -15.54 34.16
C ARG A 114 -12.15 -15.33 32.96
N LEU A 115 -11.67 -15.59 31.74
CA LEU A 115 -12.42 -15.53 30.47
C LEU A 115 -13.14 -16.83 30.09
N GLU A 116 -12.95 -17.94 30.81
CA GLU A 116 -13.62 -19.20 30.50
C GLU A 116 -15.14 -19.10 30.73
N GLY A 117 -15.90 -18.88 29.64
CA GLY A 117 -17.33 -19.24 29.56
C GLY A 117 -18.36 -18.12 29.38
N LYS A 118 -17.98 -16.83 29.25
CA LYS A 118 -18.93 -15.72 29.04
C LYS A 118 -18.94 -15.20 27.59
N SER A 119 -20.12 -14.95 27.04
CA SER A 119 -20.33 -14.41 25.69
C SER A 119 -20.23 -12.88 25.65
N LYS A 120 -19.98 -12.31 24.47
CA LYS A 120 -19.91 -10.84 24.26
C LYS A 120 -21.16 -10.08 24.72
N ALA A 121 -22.34 -10.70 24.64
CA ALA A 121 -23.60 -10.07 25.04
C ALA A 121 -23.74 -10.00 26.57
N GLU A 122 -23.25 -11.02 27.28
CA GLU A 122 -23.25 -11.04 28.75
C GLU A 122 -22.27 -10.02 29.34
N ILE A 123 -21.17 -9.74 28.64
CA ILE A 123 -20.21 -8.71 29.03
C ILE A 123 -20.83 -7.32 28.88
N ALA A 124 -21.48 -7.02 27.74
CA ALA A 124 -22.10 -5.72 27.49
C ALA A 124 -23.23 -5.36 28.47
N GLU A 125 -24.03 -6.36 28.87
CA GLU A 125 -25.10 -6.18 29.86
C GLU A 125 -24.52 -5.80 31.24
N LEU A 126 -23.45 -6.47 31.65
CA LEU A 126 -22.79 -6.18 32.92
C LEU A 126 -22.10 -4.80 32.87
N GLU A 127 -21.48 -4.42 31.75
CA GLU A 127 -20.89 -3.08 31.56
C GLU A 127 -21.94 -1.98 31.69
N SER A 128 -23.14 -2.17 31.13
CA SER A 128 -24.25 -1.21 31.27
C SER A 128 -24.71 -1.04 32.72
N GLN A 129 -24.77 -2.14 33.49
CA GLN A 129 -25.15 -2.09 34.91
C GLN A 129 -24.07 -1.43 35.77
N LEU A 130 -22.81 -1.57 35.37
CA LEU A 130 -21.68 -0.93 36.03
C LEU A 130 -21.70 0.59 35.78
N GLU A 131 -21.96 1.02 34.55
CA GLU A 131 -22.06 2.43 34.17
C GLU A 131 -23.17 3.15 34.94
N GLU A 132 -24.37 2.55 35.02
CA GLU A 132 -25.50 3.09 35.81
C GLU A 132 -25.15 3.27 37.29
N LYS A 133 -24.40 2.33 37.89
CA LYS A 133 -23.98 2.42 39.29
C LYS A 133 -22.89 3.45 39.54
N TRP A 134 -21.96 3.61 38.60
CA TRP A 134 -20.96 4.68 38.66
C TRP A 134 -21.60 6.05 38.50
N GLU A 135 -22.58 6.22 37.61
CA GLU A 135 -23.36 7.46 37.51
C GLU A 135 -24.06 7.81 38.83
N ALA A 136 -24.68 6.82 39.48
CA ALA A 136 -25.31 7.00 40.79
C ALA A 136 -24.29 7.29 41.92
N PHE A 137 -23.06 6.78 41.82
CA PHE A 137 -21.99 7.07 42.77
C PHE A 137 -21.49 8.52 42.66
N TYR A 138 -21.47 9.09 41.46
CA TYR A 138 -21.04 10.47 41.20
C TYR A 138 -22.15 11.52 41.38
N ASP A 139 -23.36 11.13 41.77
CA ASP A 139 -24.45 12.06 42.06
C ASP A 139 -24.17 12.86 43.35
N GLU A 140 -24.14 14.19 43.23
CA GLU A 140 -23.77 15.14 44.31
C GLU A 140 -24.68 15.06 45.55
N GLU A 141 -25.87 14.46 45.43
CA GLU A 141 -26.83 14.30 46.55
C GLU A 141 -26.65 13.00 47.36
N THR A 142 -25.70 12.12 47.01
CA THR A 142 -25.48 10.86 47.74
C THR A 142 -24.69 11.06 49.04
N THR A 143 -25.13 10.41 50.13
CA THR A 143 -24.43 10.43 51.43
C THR A 143 -23.24 9.48 51.46
N ASP A 144 -22.25 9.74 52.31
CA ASP A 144 -21.04 8.89 52.48
C ASP A 144 -21.36 7.40 52.70
N GLU A 145 -22.44 7.10 53.45
CA GLU A 145 -22.90 5.72 53.69
C GLU A 145 -23.55 5.09 52.44
N ALA A 146 -24.25 5.88 51.62
CA ALA A 146 -24.83 5.41 50.36
C ALA A 146 -23.75 5.17 49.30
N GLN A 147 -22.73 6.02 49.25
CA GLN A 147 -21.55 5.86 48.39
C GLN A 147 -20.76 4.60 48.75
N ALA A 148 -20.53 4.33 50.05
CA ALA A 148 -19.88 3.10 50.49
C ALA A 148 -20.65 1.83 50.08
N LYS A 149 -21.99 1.88 50.12
CA LYS A 149 -22.84 0.76 49.68
C LYS A 149 -22.82 0.59 48.16
N LEU A 150 -22.85 1.69 47.40
CA LEU A 150 -22.72 1.66 45.95
C LEU A 150 -21.35 1.08 45.53
N LEU A 151 -20.28 1.42 46.25
CA LEU A 151 -18.94 0.84 46.04
C LEU A 151 -18.93 -0.68 46.26
N ASP A 152 -19.57 -1.19 47.31
CA ASP A 152 -19.67 -2.64 47.53
C ASP A 152 -20.47 -3.34 46.40
N GLU A 153 -21.52 -2.71 45.90
CA GLU A 153 -22.34 -3.25 44.79
C GLU A 153 -21.59 -3.20 43.44
N ILE A 154 -20.86 -2.12 43.18
CA ILE A 154 -19.93 -1.98 42.06
C ILE A 154 -18.87 -3.06 42.13
N GLU A 155 -18.26 -3.29 43.30
CA GLU A 155 -17.23 -4.32 43.49
C GLU A 155 -17.74 -5.73 43.16
N VAL A 156 -19.00 -6.04 43.49
CA VAL A 156 -19.62 -7.33 43.15
C VAL A 156 -19.78 -7.49 41.64
N ILE A 157 -20.09 -6.41 40.91
CA ILE A 157 -20.27 -6.43 39.45
C ILE A 157 -18.91 -6.40 38.74
N GLU A 158 -17.94 -5.61 39.20
CA GLU A 158 -16.55 -5.63 38.72
C GLU A 158 -15.86 -6.97 38.98
N LYS A 159 -16.23 -7.71 40.02
CA LYS A 159 -15.77 -9.10 40.19
C LYS A 159 -16.31 -10.05 39.11
N GLN A 160 -17.42 -9.69 38.47
CA GLN A 160 -18.04 -10.46 37.39
C GLN A 160 -17.58 -10.00 36.00
N ILE A 161 -17.11 -8.75 35.89
CA ILE A 161 -16.53 -8.14 34.70
C ILE A 161 -15.06 -7.90 34.95
N ASP A 162 -14.22 -8.77 34.41
CA ASP A 162 -12.78 -8.55 34.50
C ASP A 162 -12.43 -7.22 33.81
N TYR A 163 -11.92 -6.24 34.56
CA TYR A 163 -11.27 -5.07 33.98
C TYR A 163 -10.03 -5.58 33.26
N GLN A 164 -10.21 -5.94 31.98
CA GLN A 164 -9.11 -6.03 31.05
C GLN A 164 -8.35 -4.73 31.21
N PRO A 165 -7.02 -4.74 31.48
CA PRO A 165 -6.23 -3.55 31.27
C PRO A 165 -6.64 -3.09 29.87
N PHE A 166 -7.12 -1.87 29.69
CA PHE A 166 -7.60 -1.38 28.38
C PHE A 166 -6.54 -1.63 27.27
N LEU A 167 -5.28 -1.81 27.68
CA LEU A 167 -4.14 -2.32 26.91
C LEU A 167 -4.30 -3.71 26.28
N ALA A 168 -5.03 -4.63 26.90
CA ALA A 168 -5.35 -5.97 26.38
C ALA A 168 -6.60 -5.97 25.49
N ASN A 169 -7.45 -4.95 25.58
CA ASN A 169 -8.65 -4.85 24.75
C ASN A 169 -8.30 -4.65 23.27
N GLU A 170 -8.67 -5.63 22.44
CA GLU A 170 -8.37 -5.63 21.00
C GLU A 170 -9.01 -4.43 20.28
N SER A 171 -10.24 -4.06 20.63
CA SER A 171 -10.94 -2.92 20.03
C SER A 171 -10.27 -1.59 20.36
N TYR A 172 -9.75 -1.41 21.57
CA TYR A 172 -8.98 -0.23 21.94
C TYR A 172 -7.66 -0.15 21.16
N ARG A 173 -6.88 -1.26 21.10
CA ARG A 173 -5.63 -1.31 20.34
C ARG A 173 -5.85 -1.09 18.84
N ALA A 174 -6.88 -1.73 18.29
CA ALA A 174 -7.28 -1.56 16.89
C ALA A 174 -7.72 -0.12 16.62
N GLY A 175 -8.48 0.50 17.53
CA GLY A 175 -8.88 1.90 17.44
C GLY A 175 -7.68 2.84 17.32
N LYS A 176 -6.65 2.67 18.17
CA LYS A 176 -5.43 3.50 18.15
C LYS A 176 -4.55 3.24 16.91
N ARG A 177 -4.64 2.08 16.24
CA ARG A 177 -3.93 1.78 14.99
C ARG A 177 -4.70 2.07 13.71
N SER A 178 -6.03 2.09 13.77
CA SER A 178 -6.94 2.14 12.61
C SER A 178 -6.62 3.26 11.61
N LYS A 179 -6.27 4.46 12.11
CA LYS A 179 -5.87 5.60 11.27
C LYS A 179 -4.57 5.32 10.53
N GLY A 180 -3.56 4.78 11.22
CA GLY A 180 -2.29 4.36 10.61
C GLY A 180 -2.48 3.24 9.59
N ASP A 181 -3.34 2.26 9.88
CA ASP A 181 -3.65 1.16 8.97
C ASP A 181 -4.36 1.66 7.69
N ALA A 182 -5.31 2.60 7.84
CA ALA A 182 -6.00 3.23 6.71
C ALA A 182 -5.03 4.01 5.81
N LEU A 183 -4.13 4.80 6.41
CA LEU A 183 -3.09 5.54 5.68
C LEU A 183 -2.09 4.60 5.00
N THR A 184 -1.69 3.52 5.68
CA THR A 184 -0.82 2.47 5.12
C THR A 184 -1.47 1.83 3.89
N LYS A 185 -2.77 1.50 3.97
CA LYS A 185 -3.52 0.95 2.84
C LYS A 185 -3.59 1.94 1.67
N ALA A 186 -3.83 3.22 1.96
CA ALA A 186 -3.82 4.27 0.95
C ALA A 186 -2.43 4.49 0.32
N ALA A 187 -1.36 4.39 1.11
CA ALA A 187 0.02 4.46 0.65
C ALA A 187 0.36 3.29 -0.28
N GLN A 188 -0.02 2.06 0.10
CA GLN A 188 0.18 0.86 -0.72
C GLN A 188 -0.58 0.93 -2.05
N ALA A 189 -1.80 1.47 -2.04
CA ALA A 189 -2.55 1.70 -3.28
C ALA A 189 -1.79 2.63 -4.24
N LYS A 190 -1.25 3.74 -3.72
CA LYS A 190 -0.43 4.68 -4.51
C LYS A 190 0.90 4.08 -4.95
N MET A 191 1.53 3.28 -4.10
CA MET A 191 2.75 2.55 -4.47
C MET A 191 2.48 1.60 -5.65
N LYS A 192 1.36 0.87 -5.63
CA LYS A 192 0.96 -0.03 -6.72
C LYS A 192 0.66 0.74 -8.02
N GLU A 193 0.01 1.90 -7.91
CA GLU A 193 -0.22 2.81 -9.04
C GLU A 193 1.13 3.24 -9.65
N GLY A 194 2.09 3.67 -8.82
CA GLY A 194 3.44 4.04 -9.25
C GLY A 194 4.20 2.91 -9.93
N ILE A 195 4.16 1.69 -9.37
CA ILE A 195 4.77 0.49 -9.98
C ILE A 195 4.16 0.23 -11.37
N THR A 196 2.84 0.29 -11.49
CA THR A 196 2.13 0.03 -12.75
C THR A 196 2.49 1.08 -13.80
N ALA A 197 2.53 2.36 -13.40
CA ALA A 197 2.97 3.45 -14.25
C ALA A 197 4.42 3.26 -14.71
N ASN A 198 5.33 2.86 -13.80
CA ASN A 198 6.72 2.59 -14.13
C ASN A 198 6.86 1.47 -15.17
N MET A 199 6.21 0.33 -14.94
CA MET A 199 6.26 -0.81 -15.87
C MET A 199 5.69 -0.46 -17.25
N THR A 200 4.67 0.40 -17.28
CA THR A 200 4.08 0.88 -18.54
C THR A 200 5.07 1.80 -19.26
N GLY A 201 5.70 2.74 -18.55
CA GLY A 201 6.75 3.60 -19.11
C GLY A 201 7.95 2.80 -19.65
N ASP A 202 8.41 1.81 -18.90
CA ASP A 202 9.50 0.91 -19.32
C ASP A 202 9.15 0.16 -20.62
N SER A 203 7.88 -0.21 -20.80
CA SER A 203 7.40 -0.86 -22.02
C SER A 203 7.52 0.09 -23.23
N PHE A 204 7.22 1.39 -23.07
CA PHE A 204 7.44 2.39 -24.12
C PHE A 204 8.93 2.68 -24.39
N THR A 205 9.78 2.61 -23.36
CA THR A 205 11.24 2.65 -23.54
C THR A 205 11.70 1.47 -24.41
N LEU A 206 11.21 0.25 -24.15
CA LEU A 206 11.51 -0.92 -24.96
C LEU A 206 11.03 -0.77 -26.41
N LEU A 207 9.84 -0.22 -26.63
CA LEU A 207 9.33 0.07 -27.97
C LEU A 207 10.23 1.04 -28.74
N THR A 208 10.75 2.06 -28.06
CA THR A 208 11.72 3.01 -28.65
C THR A 208 12.95 2.27 -29.18
N VAL A 209 13.47 1.31 -28.40
CA VAL A 209 14.61 0.45 -28.83
C VAL A 209 14.25 -0.37 -30.06
N TYR A 210 13.07 -1.01 -30.10
CA TYR A 210 12.64 -1.78 -31.28
C TYR A 210 12.50 -0.89 -32.51
N PHE A 211 11.93 0.30 -32.39
CA PHE A 211 11.86 1.24 -33.49
C PHE A 211 13.26 1.66 -33.94
N THR A 212 14.20 1.95 -33.03
CA THR A 212 15.60 2.26 -33.39
C THR A 212 16.27 1.12 -34.16
N ILE A 213 16.06 -0.14 -33.77
CA ILE A 213 16.57 -1.30 -34.51
C ILE A 213 15.97 -1.35 -35.93
N SER A 214 14.65 -1.11 -36.05
CA SER A 214 13.98 -1.02 -37.34
C SER A 214 14.55 0.09 -38.22
N LEU A 215 14.72 1.30 -37.66
CA LEU A 215 15.32 2.44 -38.36
C LEU A 215 16.74 2.14 -38.81
N PHE A 216 17.54 1.49 -37.97
CA PHE A 216 18.90 1.12 -38.31
C PHE A 216 18.96 0.19 -39.53
N PHE A 217 18.12 -0.84 -39.56
CA PHE A 217 18.06 -1.75 -40.71
C PHE A 217 17.52 -1.07 -41.98
N ALA A 218 16.52 -0.18 -41.87
CA ALA A 218 16.04 0.61 -43.00
C ALA A 218 17.13 1.57 -43.52
N GLY A 219 17.89 2.17 -42.62
CA GLY A 219 19.02 3.06 -42.94
C GLY A 219 20.17 2.34 -43.62
N LEU A 220 20.52 1.13 -43.17
CA LEU A 220 21.50 0.29 -43.86
C LEU A 220 21.01 -0.14 -45.25
N ALA A 221 19.73 -0.51 -45.38
CA ALA A 221 19.15 -0.93 -46.66
C ALA A 221 19.28 0.16 -47.74
N SER A 222 19.16 1.44 -47.40
CA SER A 222 19.26 2.53 -48.39
C SER A 222 20.66 2.71 -49.00
N VAL A 223 21.70 2.19 -48.34
CA VAL A 223 23.11 2.32 -48.78
C VAL A 223 23.59 1.08 -49.55
N LEU A 224 22.89 -0.06 -49.42
CA LEU A 224 23.30 -1.32 -50.02
C LEU A 224 23.01 -1.37 -51.54
N LYS A 225 24.00 -1.89 -52.29
CA LYS A 225 23.94 -2.02 -53.75
C LYS A 225 23.38 -3.37 -54.24
N ASP A 226 23.45 -4.41 -53.40
CA ASP A 226 22.92 -5.73 -53.74
C ASP A 226 21.43 -5.80 -53.37
N ASP A 227 20.58 -5.96 -54.39
CA ASP A 227 19.13 -5.98 -54.25
C ASP A 227 18.62 -7.10 -53.31
N LYS A 228 19.30 -8.24 -53.23
CA LYS A 228 18.91 -9.36 -52.35
C LYS A 228 19.19 -9.03 -50.90
N ILE A 229 20.35 -8.43 -50.62
CA ILE A 229 20.72 -8.02 -49.26
C ILE A 229 19.82 -6.86 -48.83
N LYS A 230 19.59 -5.90 -49.72
CA LYS A 230 18.69 -4.77 -49.50
C LYS A 230 17.26 -5.20 -49.17
N PHE A 231 16.72 -6.16 -49.92
CA PHE A 231 15.42 -6.77 -49.63
C PHE A 231 15.40 -7.42 -48.25
N SER A 232 16.44 -8.18 -47.90
CA SER A 232 16.53 -8.87 -46.60
C SER A 232 16.52 -7.89 -45.42
N PHE A 233 17.30 -6.81 -45.49
CA PHE A 233 17.31 -5.77 -44.45
C PHE A 233 16.00 -5.00 -44.38
N THR A 234 15.39 -4.67 -45.52
CA THR A 234 14.10 -3.96 -45.56
C THR A 234 12.98 -4.83 -44.99
N ALA A 235 12.96 -6.12 -45.33
CA ALA A 235 12.00 -7.07 -44.78
C ALA A 235 12.17 -7.23 -43.26
N GLY A 236 13.41 -7.39 -42.78
CA GLY A 236 13.71 -7.46 -41.35
C GLY A 236 13.29 -6.20 -40.58
N SER A 237 13.61 -5.02 -41.12
CA SER A 237 13.16 -3.72 -40.60
C SER A 237 11.63 -3.67 -40.50
N THR A 238 10.93 -4.00 -41.59
CA THR A 238 9.46 -4.00 -41.64
C THR A 238 8.85 -4.94 -40.59
N LEU A 239 9.41 -6.13 -40.41
CA LEU A 239 8.93 -7.10 -39.41
C LEU A 239 9.08 -6.57 -37.98
N VAL A 240 10.25 -6.02 -37.64
CA VAL A 240 10.49 -5.44 -36.31
C VAL A 240 9.60 -4.22 -36.08
N PHE A 241 9.44 -3.37 -37.10
CA PHE A 241 8.55 -2.20 -37.05
C PHE A 241 7.11 -2.60 -36.75
N LEU A 242 6.56 -3.56 -37.52
CA LEU A 242 5.19 -4.00 -37.35
C LEU A 242 4.98 -4.69 -36.01
N PHE A 243 5.94 -5.50 -35.55
CA PHE A 243 5.90 -6.09 -34.22
C PHE A 243 5.82 -5.01 -33.12
N ALA A 244 6.70 -4.01 -33.16
CA ALA A 244 6.70 -2.91 -32.20
C ALA A 244 5.41 -2.09 -32.28
N LEU A 245 4.91 -1.80 -33.49
CA LEU A 245 3.68 -1.06 -33.68
C LEU A 245 2.47 -1.80 -33.10
N VAL A 246 2.38 -3.12 -33.32
CA VAL A 246 1.31 -3.94 -32.74
C VAL A 246 1.39 -3.91 -31.22
N GLN A 247 2.56 -4.13 -30.63
CA GLN A 247 2.75 -4.04 -29.17
C GLN A 247 2.34 -2.66 -28.62
N MET A 248 2.70 -1.58 -29.32
CA MET A 248 2.32 -0.22 -28.95
C MET A 248 0.81 -0.01 -28.89
N LEU A 249 0.05 -0.60 -29.82
CA LEU A 249 -1.41 -0.47 -29.87
C LEU A 249 -2.12 -1.18 -28.71
N PHE A 250 -1.47 -2.13 -28.04
CA PHE A 250 -2.02 -2.82 -26.86
C PHE A 250 -1.64 -2.16 -25.52
N LEU A 251 -0.71 -1.21 -25.52
CA LEU A 251 -0.34 -0.48 -24.31
C LEU A 251 -1.30 0.67 -24.02
N PRO A 252 -1.57 0.97 -22.74
CA PRO A 252 -2.33 2.16 -22.37
C PRO A 252 -1.47 3.41 -22.61
N PHE A 253 -2.05 4.40 -23.28
CA PHE A 253 -1.45 5.73 -23.42
C PHE A 253 -1.69 6.55 -22.14
N ALA A 254 -0.70 7.34 -21.75
CA ALA A 254 -0.77 8.23 -20.59
C ALA A 254 -1.71 9.41 -20.81
#